data_AF-A0AAV8P1K4-F1
#
_entry.id   AF-A0AAV8P1K4-F1
#
_cell.length_a   1.000
_cell.length_b   1.000
_cell.length_c   1.000
_cell.angle_alpha   90.00
_cell.angle_beta   90.00
_cell.angle_gamma   90.00
#
_symmetry.space_group_name_H-M   'P 1'
#
loop_
_entity.id
_entity.type
_entity.pdbx_description
1 polymer ?
#
loop_
_entity_poly.entity_id
_entity_poly.type
_entity_poly.pdbx_seq_one_letter_code
_entity_poly.pdbx_strand_id
1 'polypeptide(L)'
;MSRRRRGLLVRTILFLVALNAASFAVYFLLHPPNRSPTAADPFFPLETLAIPHKNPRSALKSWPSLPSFLPWRPAPAPPLRSCEAYFGHGFSRRVDVLRSSPSDVNGRGWFRCHYSETLRSSVCEGGRIRMDPTRILMSDGGEGLEAVIGRGEEEELPRYQLGAFQIDSEGGDGGGDGQKAMDEGFLEKYVPHGAVQYHTMRALMESMRVVGHEQLDCTQVRYLAFMYLF
;
A
#
# COMPACT_ATOMS: atom_id res chain seq x y z
N MET A 1 23.86 28.00 46.51
CA MET A 1 24.99 28.15 45.55
C MET A 1 25.42 29.62 45.50
N SER A 2 26.71 29.94 45.63
CA SER A 2 27.18 31.34 45.61
C SER A 2 26.97 32.00 44.24
N ARG A 3 26.68 33.31 44.20
CA ARG A 3 26.50 34.11 42.97
C ARG A 3 27.62 33.89 41.94
N ARG A 4 28.85 33.66 42.42
CA ARG A 4 30.03 33.33 41.62
C ARG A 4 29.90 31.99 40.87
N ARG A 5 29.40 30.93 41.52
CA ARG A 5 29.19 29.62 40.88
C ARG A 5 28.09 29.66 39.82
N ARG A 6 27.01 30.41 40.05
CA ARG A 6 25.92 30.60 39.07
C ARG A 6 26.39 31.38 37.84
N GLY A 7 27.22 32.42 38.03
CA GLY A 7 27.84 33.15 36.93
C GLY A 7 28.80 32.29 36.10
N LEU A 8 29.58 31.42 36.75
CA LEU A 8 30.46 30.47 36.07
C LEU A 8 29.65 29.48 35.22
N LEU A 9 28.59 28.91 35.79
CA LEU A 9 27.74 27.91 35.14
C LEU A 9 27.01 28.50 33.92
N VAL A 10 26.49 29.72 34.03
CA VAL A 10 25.87 30.43 32.88
C VAL A 10 26.90 30.71 31.78
N ARG A 11 28.12 31.13 32.12
CA ARG A 11 29.19 31.33 31.13
C ARG A 11 29.57 30.02 30.44
N THR A 12 29.63 28.92 31.17
CA THR A 12 29.90 27.59 30.60
C THR A 12 28.79 27.15 29.65
N ILE A 13 27.52 27.35 30.02
CA ILE A 13 26.38 27.02 29.14
C ILE A 13 26.43 27.86 27.86
N LEU A 14 26.63 29.18 27.98
CA LEU A 14 26.73 30.07 26.81
C LEU A 14 27.90 29.70 25.89
N PHE A 15 29.03 29.30 26.47
CA PHE A 15 30.17 28.81 25.71
C PHE A 15 29.84 27.51 24.94
N LEU A 16 29.17 26.56 25.59
CA LEU A 16 28.75 25.30 24.94
C LEU A 16 27.75 25.52 23.81
N VAL A 17 26.82 26.47 23.98
CA VAL A 17 25.85 26.85 22.95
C VAL A 17 26.57 27.48 21.75
N ALA A 18 27.50 28.41 21.99
CA ALA A 18 28.29 29.02 20.92
C ALA A 18 29.15 28.00 20.18
N LEU A 19 29.77 27.05 20.90
CA LEU A 19 30.56 25.98 20.32
C LEU A 19 29.72 25.06 19.42
N ASN A 20 28.52 24.67 19.88
CA ASN A 20 27.61 23.83 19.08
C ASN A 20 27.10 24.57 17.84
N ALA A 21 26.75 25.86 17.95
CA ALA A 21 26.33 26.66 16.81
C ALA A 21 27.44 26.81 15.76
N ALA A 22 28.68 27.03 16.19
CA ALA A 22 29.83 27.09 15.30
C ALA A 22 30.10 25.74 14.62
N SER A 23 30.01 24.62 15.37
CA SER A 23 30.14 23.28 14.80
C SER A 23 29.07 23.00 13.73
N PHE A 24 27.82 23.40 13.99
CA PHE A 24 26.72 23.26 13.05
C PHE A 24 26.91 24.14 11.79
N ALA A 25 27.41 25.37 11.96
CA ALA A 25 27.73 26.25 10.84
C ALA A 25 28.84 25.68 9.96
N VAL A 26 29.91 25.15 10.57
CA VAL A 26 31.01 24.49 9.84
C VAL A 26 30.51 23.25 9.10
N TYR A 27 29.61 22.46 9.70
CA TYR A 27 29.01 21.30 9.05
C TYR A 27 28.30 21.67 7.74
N PHE A 28 27.49 22.74 7.75
CA PHE A 28 26.80 23.21 6.54
C PHE A 28 27.71 23.90 5.52
N LEU A 29 28.80 24.54 5.97
CA LEU A 29 29.78 25.11 5.06
C LEU A 29 30.60 24.01 4.35
N LEU A 30 30.90 22.90 5.03
CA LEU A 30 31.61 21.75 4.46
C LEU A 30 30.71 20.81 3.67
N HIS A 31 29.40 20.78 3.97
CA HIS A 31 28.39 20.03 3.23
C HIS A 31 27.37 21.00 2.61
N PRO A 32 27.77 21.73 1.55
CA PRO A 32 26.81 22.52 0.80
C PRO A 32 25.68 21.58 0.32
N PRO A 33 24.41 22.02 0.36
CA PRO A 33 23.31 21.21 -0.16
C PRO A 33 23.65 20.83 -1.60
N ASN A 34 23.66 19.52 -1.87
CA ASN A 34 24.01 18.95 -3.16
C ASN A 34 23.32 19.75 -4.27
N ARG A 35 24.15 20.41 -5.10
CA ARG A 35 23.71 20.95 -6.38
C ARG A 35 23.08 19.80 -7.16
N SER A 36 21.89 20.07 -7.68
CA SER A 36 21.16 19.22 -8.62
C SER A 36 22.12 18.63 -9.66
N PRO A 37 22.12 17.31 -9.92
CA PRO A 37 22.96 16.76 -10.97
C PRO A 37 22.38 17.22 -12.31
N THR A 38 23.06 18.18 -12.92
CA THR A 38 22.96 18.46 -14.35
C THR A 38 23.28 17.18 -15.10
N ALA A 39 22.40 16.84 -16.04
CA ALA A 39 22.56 15.70 -16.93
C ALA A 39 23.87 15.76 -17.70
N ALA A 40 24.73 14.74 -17.53
CA ALA A 40 25.61 14.16 -18.54
C ALA A 40 26.49 13.10 -17.86
N ASP A 41 26.22 11.82 -18.11
CA ASP A 41 27.25 10.86 -18.57
C ASP A 41 26.66 9.46 -18.84
N PRO A 42 27.34 8.63 -19.66
CA PRO A 42 26.69 7.78 -20.66
C PRO A 42 27.02 6.31 -20.43
N PHE A 43 26.09 5.50 -19.91
CA PHE A 43 26.30 4.05 -19.79
C PHE A 43 25.03 3.24 -20.12
N PHE A 44 25.07 2.63 -21.31
CA PHE A 44 24.41 1.42 -21.84
C PHE A 44 22.86 1.27 -21.80
N PRO A 45 22.24 0.85 -22.93
CA PRO A 45 20.79 0.68 -23.04
C PRO A 45 20.39 -0.69 -22.50
N LEU A 46 19.84 -0.73 -21.28
CA LEU A 46 19.03 -1.87 -20.84
C LEU A 46 17.57 -1.48 -21.03
N GLU A 47 16.98 -1.93 -22.14
CA GLU A 47 15.53 -1.87 -22.41
C GLU A 47 14.77 -2.48 -21.23
N THR A 48 14.42 -1.63 -20.27
CA THR A 48 13.61 -1.99 -19.12
C THR A 48 12.31 -1.22 -19.29
N LEU A 49 11.20 -1.96 -19.38
CA LEU A 49 9.82 -1.51 -19.50
C LEU A 49 9.50 -0.38 -18.51
N ALA A 50 9.81 0.85 -18.88
CA ALA A 50 9.44 2.05 -18.15
C ALA A 50 7.95 2.30 -18.40
N ILE A 51 7.12 2.01 -17.39
CA ILE A 51 5.78 2.59 -17.31
C ILE A 51 5.99 4.10 -17.08
N PRO A 52 5.59 4.99 -18.01
CA PRO A 52 5.84 6.41 -17.85
C PRO A 52 4.81 7.00 -16.90
N HIS A 53 5.03 6.91 -15.58
CA HIS A 53 4.29 7.72 -14.63
C HIS A 53 4.97 9.09 -14.46
N LYS A 54 4.97 9.90 -15.52
CA LYS A 54 5.21 11.35 -15.39
C LYS A 54 3.93 12.01 -14.93
N ASN A 55 3.71 12.05 -13.62
CA ASN A 55 2.77 12.99 -13.02
C ASN A 55 3.58 14.09 -12.31
N PRO A 56 3.68 15.31 -12.87
CA PRO A 56 4.60 16.36 -12.40
C PRO A 56 4.14 17.06 -11.11
N ARG A 57 3.25 16.47 -10.31
CA ARG A 57 2.65 17.13 -9.12
C ARG A 57 2.85 16.40 -7.80
N SER A 58 3.68 15.35 -7.74
CA SER A 58 4.07 14.75 -6.47
C SER A 58 5.42 15.29 -6.02
N ALA A 59 5.41 16.32 -5.16
CA ALA A 59 6.60 16.80 -4.44
C ALA A 59 7.05 15.85 -3.31
N LEU A 60 6.53 14.62 -3.28
CA LEU A 60 6.98 13.58 -2.37
C LEU A 60 8.10 12.78 -3.06
N LYS A 61 9.23 12.64 -2.36
CA LYS A 61 10.34 11.78 -2.77
C LYS A 61 9.80 10.37 -3.02
N SER A 62 9.78 9.95 -4.28
CA SER A 62 9.48 8.56 -4.63
C SER A 62 10.56 7.67 -4.03
N TRP A 63 10.16 6.56 -3.42
CA TRP A 63 11.11 5.54 -3.00
C TRP A 63 11.98 5.13 -4.19
N PRO A 64 13.31 5.02 -4.04
CA PRO A 64 14.16 4.51 -5.09
C PRO A 64 13.72 3.08 -5.42
N SER A 65 13.55 2.78 -6.70
CA SER A 65 13.28 1.42 -7.17
C SER A 65 14.52 0.57 -6.98
N LEU A 66 14.71 0.01 -5.77
CA LEU A 66 15.77 -0.97 -5.56
C LEU A 66 15.44 -2.24 -6.38
N PRO A 67 16.44 -2.87 -7.02
CA PRO A 67 16.24 -4.13 -7.74
C PRO A 67 15.63 -5.24 -6.88
N SER A 68 15.84 -5.21 -5.56
CA SER A 68 15.23 -6.12 -4.60
C SER A 68 13.71 -5.97 -4.43
N PHE A 69 13.13 -4.86 -4.88
CA PHE A 69 11.67 -4.66 -4.93
C PHE A 69 11.03 -5.16 -6.22
N LEU A 70 11.83 -5.45 -7.25
CA LEU A 70 11.31 -5.98 -8.49
C LEU A 70 11.10 -7.48 -8.31
N PRO A 71 9.91 -8.02 -8.67
CA PRO A 71 9.70 -9.45 -8.67
C PRO A 71 10.79 -10.09 -9.54
N TRP A 72 11.63 -10.93 -8.93
CA TRP A 72 12.54 -11.75 -9.72
C TRP A 72 11.66 -12.61 -10.66
N ARG A 73 11.98 -12.61 -11.95
CA ARG A 73 11.22 -13.34 -12.99
C ARG A 73 12.22 -14.14 -13.83
N PRO A 74 12.51 -15.39 -13.43
CA PRO A 74 13.41 -16.24 -14.17
C PRO A 74 12.86 -16.52 -15.57
N ALA A 75 13.74 -16.54 -16.58
CA ALA A 75 13.44 -17.03 -17.91
C ALA A 75 14.44 -18.16 -18.23
N PRO A 76 14.00 -19.42 -18.39
CA PRO A 76 12.60 -19.89 -18.38
C PRO A 76 11.95 -19.85 -16.99
N ALA A 77 10.61 -19.89 -16.94
CA ALA A 77 9.87 -19.94 -15.68
C ALA A 77 10.27 -21.20 -14.88
N PRO A 78 10.51 -21.09 -13.56
CA PRO A 78 10.94 -22.24 -12.79
C PRO A 78 9.80 -23.27 -12.65
N PRO A 79 10.13 -24.57 -12.48
CA PRO A 79 9.14 -25.59 -12.25
C PRO A 79 8.28 -25.29 -11.01
N LEU A 80 6.98 -25.61 -11.08
CA LEU A 80 6.10 -25.48 -9.92
C LEU A 80 6.68 -26.27 -8.74
N ARG A 81 6.71 -25.64 -7.57
CA ARG A 81 7.22 -26.18 -6.29
C ARG A 81 8.75 -26.32 -6.17
N SER A 82 9.54 -25.74 -7.08
CA SER A 82 10.98 -25.61 -6.85
C SER A 82 11.30 -24.51 -5.83
N CYS A 83 12.48 -24.54 -5.20
CA CYS A 83 12.92 -23.48 -4.28
C CYS A 83 12.91 -22.11 -4.98
N GLU A 84 13.35 -22.07 -6.24
CA GLU A 84 13.33 -20.89 -7.10
C GLU A 84 11.90 -20.44 -7.37
N ALA A 85 10.92 -21.33 -7.43
CA ALA A 85 9.52 -20.96 -7.61
C ALA A 85 8.91 -20.31 -6.36
N TYR A 86 9.38 -20.63 -5.16
CA TYR A 86 8.93 -20.04 -3.90
C TYR A 86 9.61 -18.71 -3.59
N PHE A 87 10.92 -18.61 -3.80
CA PHE A 87 11.71 -17.42 -3.47
C PHE A 87 11.93 -16.48 -4.66
N GLY A 88 11.82 -17.00 -5.87
CA GLY A 88 12.20 -16.31 -7.09
C GLY A 88 11.15 -16.22 -8.18
N HIS A 89 10.02 -16.89 -8.05
CA HIS A 89 8.85 -16.73 -8.92
C HIS A 89 7.67 -16.26 -8.07
N GLY A 90 7.79 -15.01 -7.62
CA GLY A 90 6.77 -14.35 -6.80
C GLY A 90 5.45 -14.13 -7.54
N PHE A 91 4.64 -13.20 -7.07
CA PHE A 91 3.35 -12.83 -7.67
C PHE A 91 3.53 -12.16 -9.06
N SER A 92 3.91 -12.95 -10.06
CA SER A 92 4.32 -12.53 -11.39
C SER A 92 3.14 -12.42 -12.36
N ARG A 93 2.08 -13.20 -12.13
CA ARG A 93 0.86 -13.20 -12.94
C ARG A 93 -0.08 -12.08 -12.50
N ARG A 94 -0.07 -10.98 -13.25
CA ARG A 94 -1.00 -9.86 -13.05
C ARG A 94 -2.37 -10.18 -13.64
N VAL A 95 -3.42 -9.85 -12.89
CA VAL A 95 -4.83 -9.95 -13.29
C VAL A 95 -5.51 -8.64 -12.90
N ASP A 96 -5.98 -7.88 -13.89
CA ASP A 96 -6.72 -6.65 -13.65
C ASP A 96 -8.21 -6.96 -13.51
N VAL A 97 -8.78 -6.71 -12.33
CA VAL A 97 -10.22 -6.82 -12.06
C VAL A 97 -10.94 -5.59 -12.60
N LEU A 98 -10.39 -4.42 -12.29
CA LEU A 98 -10.83 -3.12 -12.79
C LEU A 98 -9.61 -2.38 -13.32
N ARG A 99 -9.58 -2.14 -14.63
CA ARG A 99 -8.48 -1.44 -15.30
C ARG A 99 -8.61 0.07 -15.12
N SER A 100 -7.49 0.74 -14.84
CA SER A 100 -7.38 2.18 -15.03
C SER A 100 -7.24 2.50 -16.52
N SER A 101 -7.98 3.49 -17.03
CA SER A 101 -7.73 4.01 -18.37
C SER A 101 -6.70 5.15 -18.30
N PRO A 102 -5.68 5.17 -19.20
CA PRO A 102 -4.73 6.27 -19.29
C PRO A 102 -5.38 7.60 -19.70
N SER A 103 -6.58 7.56 -20.30
CA SER A 103 -7.33 8.72 -20.80
C SER A 103 -8.18 9.42 -19.73
N ASP A 104 -8.28 8.86 -18.51
CA ASP A 104 -9.21 9.35 -17.50
C ASP A 104 -8.64 10.60 -16.81
N VAL A 105 -9.01 11.78 -17.31
CA VAL A 105 -8.62 13.09 -16.78
C VAL A 105 -9.04 13.27 -15.31
N ASN A 106 -10.14 12.63 -14.90
CA ASN A 106 -10.65 12.66 -13.52
C ASN A 106 -10.18 11.48 -12.65
N GLY A 107 -9.42 10.55 -13.23
CA GLY A 107 -8.89 9.32 -12.61
C GLY A 107 -9.97 8.33 -12.18
N ARG A 108 -10.01 7.15 -12.78
CA ARG A 108 -10.92 6.06 -12.38
C ARG A 108 -10.34 5.21 -11.26
N GLY A 109 -11.20 4.62 -10.43
CA GLY A 109 -10.82 3.56 -9.52
C GLY A 109 -10.33 2.32 -10.27
N TRP A 110 -9.34 1.65 -9.69
CA TRP A 110 -8.72 0.48 -10.30
C TRP A 110 -8.44 -0.56 -9.23
N PHE A 111 -8.43 -1.82 -9.64
CA PHE A 111 -8.15 -2.94 -8.77
C PHE A 111 -7.48 -4.05 -9.57
N ARG A 112 -6.35 -4.54 -9.08
CA ARG A 112 -5.62 -5.65 -9.71
C ARG A 112 -5.05 -6.57 -8.66
N CYS A 113 -4.85 -7.81 -9.04
CA CYS A 113 -4.20 -8.82 -8.23
C CYS A 113 -2.98 -9.38 -8.96
N HIS A 114 -1.98 -9.73 -8.20
CA HIS A 114 -0.83 -10.48 -8.62
C HIS A 114 -0.95 -11.86 -8.00
N TYR A 115 -1.04 -12.92 -8.81
CA TYR A 115 -1.22 -14.29 -8.36
C TYR A 115 0.08 -15.09 -8.49
N SER A 116 0.35 -15.94 -7.50
CA SER A 116 1.43 -16.92 -7.54
C SER A 116 0.81 -18.32 -7.58
N GLU A 117 1.04 -19.04 -8.67
CA GLU A 117 0.62 -20.45 -8.81
C GLU A 117 1.34 -21.37 -7.82
N THR A 118 2.60 -21.04 -7.47
CA THR A 118 3.40 -21.78 -6.50
C THR A 118 2.80 -21.69 -5.10
N LEU A 119 2.49 -20.47 -4.66
CA LEU A 119 1.94 -20.21 -3.32
C LEU A 119 0.41 -20.38 -3.27
N ARG A 120 -0.23 -20.53 -4.43
CA ARG A 120 -1.69 -20.49 -4.62
C ARG A 120 -2.35 -19.25 -4.04
N SER A 121 -1.60 -18.16 -3.91
CA SER A 121 -2.01 -16.94 -3.24
C SER A 121 -2.00 -15.73 -4.17
N SER A 122 -2.68 -14.66 -3.77
CA SER A 122 -2.68 -13.38 -4.46
C SER A 122 -2.32 -12.19 -3.56
N VAL A 123 -1.66 -11.19 -4.15
CA VAL A 123 -1.50 -9.86 -3.54
C VAL A 123 -2.29 -8.90 -4.39
N CYS A 124 -3.24 -8.20 -3.79
CA CYS A 124 -4.12 -7.30 -4.51
C CYS A 124 -3.89 -5.85 -4.07
N GLU A 125 -3.91 -4.96 -5.06
CA GLU A 125 -3.79 -3.53 -4.89
C GLU A 125 -4.90 -2.84 -5.67
N GLY A 126 -5.35 -1.71 -5.15
CA GLY A 126 -6.25 -0.85 -5.88
C GLY A 126 -6.19 0.60 -5.42
N GLY A 127 -6.70 1.47 -6.28
CA GLY A 127 -6.74 2.91 -6.08
C GLY A 127 -8.16 3.44 -6.16
N ARG A 128 -8.41 4.53 -5.43
CA ARG A 128 -9.74 5.16 -5.26
C ARG A 128 -10.78 4.16 -4.74
N ILE A 129 -10.39 3.50 -3.66
CA ILE A 129 -11.24 2.62 -2.88
C ILE A 129 -11.64 3.39 -1.61
N ARG A 130 -12.94 3.40 -1.31
CA ARG A 130 -13.48 3.88 -0.05
C ARG A 130 -13.86 2.69 0.82
N MET A 131 -13.51 2.78 2.11
CA MET A 131 -14.02 1.90 3.14
C MET A 131 -15.20 2.58 3.85
N ASP A 132 -16.30 1.86 4.04
CA ASP A 132 -17.45 2.29 4.84
C ASP A 132 -17.45 1.52 6.17
N PRO A 133 -16.95 2.11 7.27
CA PRO A 133 -16.86 1.42 8.55
C PRO A 133 -18.23 1.02 9.11
N THR A 134 -19.30 1.71 8.74
CA THR A 134 -20.66 1.37 9.20
C THR A 134 -21.16 0.02 8.67
N ARG A 135 -20.49 -0.51 7.64
CA ARG A 135 -20.77 -1.80 7.00
C ARG A 135 -19.77 -2.89 7.40
N ILE A 136 -18.88 -2.60 8.34
CA ILE A 136 -17.91 -3.54 8.88
C ILE A 136 -18.31 -3.81 10.32
N LEU A 137 -18.80 -5.03 10.57
CA LEU A 137 -19.15 -5.47 11.92
C LEU A 137 -17.94 -6.16 12.53
N MET A 138 -17.51 -5.70 13.69
CA MET A 138 -16.45 -6.32 14.49
C MET A 138 -16.77 -6.07 15.96
N SER A 139 -16.04 -6.72 16.86
CA SER A 139 -16.11 -6.36 18.27
C SER A 139 -15.61 -4.93 18.50
N ASP A 140 -16.20 -4.25 19.49
CA ASP A 140 -15.81 -2.87 19.82
C ASP A 140 -14.37 -2.82 20.37
N GLY A 141 -13.93 -3.91 21.00
CA GLY A 141 -12.63 -4.00 21.66
C GLY A 141 -12.58 -3.16 22.95
N GLY A 142 -11.69 -3.55 23.87
CA GLY A 142 -11.59 -2.88 25.17
C GLY A 142 -12.71 -3.22 26.16
N GLU A 143 -13.49 -4.26 25.85
CA GLU A 143 -14.49 -4.85 26.73
C GLU A 143 -13.84 -5.48 27.98
N GLY A 144 -14.61 -5.59 29.07
CA GLY A 144 -14.15 -6.26 30.30
C GLY A 144 -13.81 -7.73 30.05
N LEU A 145 -12.85 -8.29 30.80
CA LEU A 145 -12.36 -9.65 30.58
C LEU A 145 -13.50 -10.69 30.68
N GLU A 146 -14.42 -10.49 31.61
CA GLU A 146 -15.62 -11.28 31.82
C GLU A 146 -16.57 -11.32 30.62
N ALA A 147 -16.58 -10.28 29.79
CA ALA A 147 -17.42 -10.20 28.59
C ALA A 147 -16.76 -10.88 27.38
N VAL A 148 -15.43 -11.07 27.40
CA VAL A 148 -14.68 -11.67 26.29
C VAL A 148 -14.27 -13.12 26.52
N ILE A 149 -14.30 -13.59 27.77
CA ILE A 149 -13.99 -14.99 28.11
C ILE A 149 -15.00 -15.93 27.42
N GLY A 150 -14.46 -16.85 26.61
CA GLY A 150 -15.24 -17.89 25.94
C GLY A 150 -15.73 -17.55 24.54
N ARG A 151 -15.45 -16.33 24.05
CA ARG A 151 -15.71 -15.96 22.65
C ARG A 151 -14.68 -16.64 21.72
N GLY A 152 -15.16 -17.10 20.57
CA GLY A 152 -14.30 -17.65 19.53
C GLY A 152 -13.53 -16.55 18.79
N GLU A 153 -12.39 -16.90 18.20
CA GLU A 153 -11.60 -15.97 17.39
C GLU A 153 -12.43 -15.41 16.22
N GLU A 154 -13.27 -16.25 15.60
CA GLU A 154 -14.18 -15.91 14.52
C GLU A 154 -15.26 -14.87 14.88
N GLU A 155 -15.56 -14.70 16.17
CA GLU A 155 -16.50 -13.69 16.66
C GLU A 155 -15.82 -12.32 16.83
N GLU A 156 -14.50 -12.29 16.96
CA GLU A 156 -13.70 -11.06 17.02
C GLU A 156 -13.34 -10.55 15.60
N LEU A 157 -13.34 -11.44 14.61
CA LEU A 157 -12.96 -11.11 13.25
C LEU A 157 -14.02 -10.24 12.53
N PRO A 158 -13.58 -9.29 11.67
CA PRO A 158 -14.50 -8.44 10.93
C PRO A 158 -15.40 -9.22 9.98
N ARG A 159 -16.68 -8.84 9.97
CA ARG A 159 -17.72 -9.26 9.02
C ARG A 159 -18.08 -8.11 8.10
N TYR A 160 -17.86 -8.33 6.81
CA TYR A 160 -18.02 -7.32 5.78
C TYR A 160 -19.39 -7.45 5.12
N GLN A 161 -20.21 -6.42 5.21
CA GLN A 161 -21.45 -6.34 4.43
C GLN A 161 -21.16 -5.81 3.03
N LEU A 162 -22.03 -6.11 2.06
CA LEU A 162 -21.89 -5.60 0.69
C LEU A 162 -21.76 -4.06 0.69
N GLY A 163 -20.73 -3.58 0.00
CA GLY A 163 -20.38 -2.16 -0.04
C GLY A 163 -19.56 -1.66 1.14
N ALA A 164 -19.07 -2.53 2.02
CA ALA A 164 -18.03 -2.17 2.99
C ALA A 164 -16.79 -1.59 2.32
N PHE A 165 -16.51 -2.02 1.09
CA PHE A 165 -15.50 -1.43 0.22
C PHE A 165 -16.13 -1.04 -1.12
N GLN A 166 -15.80 0.16 -1.60
CA GLN A 166 -16.42 0.76 -2.78
C GLN A 166 -15.34 1.32 -3.70
N ILE A 167 -15.42 1.02 -4.99
CA ILE A 167 -14.44 1.43 -5.99
C ILE A 167 -15.08 2.44 -6.94
N ASP A 168 -14.40 3.58 -7.11
CA ASP A 168 -14.83 4.70 -7.95
C ASP A 168 -14.98 4.30 -9.44
N SER A 169 -16.20 4.37 -9.99
CA SER A 169 -16.46 4.26 -11.43
C SER A 169 -16.73 5.60 -12.07
N GLU A 170 -16.38 5.69 -13.36
CA GLU A 170 -16.70 6.83 -14.21
C GLU A 170 -18.20 7.17 -14.17
N GLY A 171 -18.51 8.46 -14.05
CA GLY A 171 -19.86 8.99 -14.21
C GLY A 171 -20.30 8.87 -15.66
N GLY A 172 -20.89 7.73 -16.01
CA GLY A 172 -21.50 7.45 -17.29
C GLY A 172 -22.61 6.42 -17.07
N ASP A 173 -23.80 6.73 -17.56
CA ASP A 173 -25.12 6.14 -17.30
C ASP A 173 -25.29 4.67 -17.78
N GLY A 174 -24.29 3.80 -17.61
CA GLY A 174 -24.32 2.47 -18.22
C GLY A 174 -23.38 1.40 -17.67
N GLY A 175 -22.78 1.58 -16.49
CA GLY A 175 -21.72 0.68 -16.02
C GLY A 175 -21.73 0.30 -14.55
N GLY A 176 -22.87 -0.15 -14.02
CA GLY A 176 -22.89 -1.00 -12.81
C GLY A 176 -22.84 -0.27 -11.46
N ASP A 177 -23.70 0.72 -11.25
CA ASP A 177 -23.94 1.22 -9.89
C ASP A 177 -24.48 0.09 -9.01
N GLY A 178 -23.72 -0.29 -7.98
CA GLY A 178 -24.08 -1.37 -7.06
C GLY A 178 -23.70 -2.79 -7.50
N GLN A 179 -23.02 -2.97 -8.64
CA GLN A 179 -22.53 -4.30 -9.05
C GLN A 179 -21.34 -4.74 -8.17
N LYS A 180 -21.29 -6.02 -7.80
CA LYS A 180 -20.10 -6.62 -7.15
C LYS A 180 -18.88 -6.39 -8.04
N ALA A 181 -17.77 -5.96 -7.43
CA ALA A 181 -16.53 -5.68 -8.15
C ALA A 181 -15.86 -6.96 -8.68
N MET A 182 -16.16 -8.11 -8.07
CA MET A 182 -15.61 -9.42 -8.42
C MET A 182 -16.73 -10.45 -8.49
N ASP A 183 -16.65 -11.32 -9.48
CA ASP A 183 -17.52 -12.50 -9.57
C ASP A 183 -16.95 -13.68 -8.74
N GLU A 184 -17.80 -14.67 -8.51
CA GLU A 184 -17.45 -15.86 -7.73
C GLU A 184 -16.33 -16.70 -8.38
N GLY A 185 -16.28 -16.75 -9.71
CA GLY A 185 -15.24 -17.48 -10.45
C GLY A 185 -13.86 -16.84 -10.29
N PHE A 186 -13.78 -15.51 -10.23
CA PHE A 186 -12.56 -14.78 -9.90
C PHE A 186 -12.10 -15.12 -8.48
N LEU A 187 -13.00 -15.03 -7.50
CA LEU A 187 -12.69 -15.32 -6.11
C LEU A 187 -12.19 -16.76 -5.94
N GLU A 188 -12.82 -17.73 -6.59
CA GLU A 188 -12.41 -19.13 -6.48
C GLU A 188 -11.03 -19.39 -7.09
N LYS A 189 -10.71 -18.69 -8.17
CA LYS A 189 -9.45 -18.89 -8.88
C LYS A 189 -8.26 -18.19 -8.23
N TYR A 190 -8.46 -16.99 -7.68
CA TYR A 190 -7.38 -16.11 -7.25
C TYR A 190 -7.36 -15.86 -5.74
N VAL A 191 -8.45 -16.16 -5.05
CA VAL A 191 -8.60 -16.02 -3.59
C VAL A 191 -9.35 -17.26 -3.04
N PRO A 192 -8.88 -18.50 -3.31
CA PRO A 192 -9.62 -19.70 -2.97
C PRO A 192 -9.84 -19.81 -1.45
N HIS A 193 -10.91 -20.49 -1.05
CA HIS A 193 -11.11 -20.86 0.35
C HIS A 193 -9.91 -21.71 0.83
N GLY A 194 -9.15 -21.19 1.80
CA GLY A 194 -8.08 -21.93 2.47
C GLY A 194 -8.59 -22.89 3.55
N ALA A 195 -7.68 -23.42 4.37
CA ALA A 195 -7.99 -24.39 5.43
C ALA A 195 -8.77 -23.82 6.63
N VAL A 196 -9.01 -22.51 6.68
CA VAL A 196 -9.76 -21.84 7.75
C VAL A 196 -11.25 -21.75 7.36
N GLN A 197 -12.16 -21.96 8.31
CA GLN A 197 -13.60 -21.91 8.01
C GLN A 197 -14.11 -20.51 7.63
N TYR A 198 -13.44 -19.44 8.11
CA TYR A 198 -13.78 -18.06 7.80
C TYR A 198 -12.56 -17.28 7.31
N HIS A 199 -12.60 -16.83 6.04
CA HIS A 199 -11.54 -16.05 5.40
C HIS A 199 -11.94 -14.58 5.30
N THR A 200 -11.57 -13.79 6.31
CA THR A 200 -11.82 -12.34 6.36
C THR A 200 -11.41 -11.62 5.08
N MET A 201 -10.28 -12.00 4.48
CA MET A 201 -9.77 -11.40 3.25
C MET A 201 -10.63 -11.68 2.02
N ARG A 202 -11.13 -12.92 1.88
CA ARG A 202 -12.04 -13.25 0.78
C ARG A 202 -13.40 -12.57 0.97
N ALA A 203 -13.93 -12.58 2.20
CA ALA A 203 -15.17 -11.90 2.54
C ALA A 203 -15.07 -10.38 2.28
N LEU A 204 -13.92 -9.78 2.57
CA LEU A 204 -13.63 -8.40 2.21
C LEU A 204 -13.72 -8.18 0.70
N MET A 205 -13.01 -8.99 -0.09
CA MET A 205 -13.01 -8.87 -1.56
C MET A 205 -14.40 -9.11 -2.16
N GLU A 206 -15.17 -10.03 -1.59
CA GLU A 206 -16.56 -10.27 -1.97
C GLU A 206 -17.48 -9.09 -1.65
N SER A 207 -17.21 -8.37 -0.56
CA SER A 207 -17.97 -7.18 -0.16
C SER A 207 -17.74 -5.97 -1.07
N MET A 208 -16.70 -6.01 -1.91
CA MET A 208 -16.35 -4.90 -2.80
C MET A 208 -17.42 -4.68 -3.86
N ARG A 209 -17.84 -3.43 -4.03
CA ARG A 209 -18.74 -3.02 -5.13
C ARG A 209 -18.20 -1.82 -5.89
N VAL A 210 -18.67 -1.66 -7.11
CA VAL A 210 -18.40 -0.48 -7.91
C VAL A 210 -19.49 0.56 -7.67
N VAL A 211 -19.12 1.82 -7.52
CA VAL A 211 -20.06 2.93 -7.26
C VAL A 211 -19.73 4.13 -8.12
N GLY A 212 -20.76 4.89 -8.49
CA GLY A 212 -20.60 6.12 -9.27
C GLY A 212 -19.75 7.18 -8.55
N HIS A 213 -19.02 7.97 -9.34
CA HIS A 213 -18.11 9.01 -8.86
C HIS A 213 -18.71 9.98 -7.82
N GLU A 214 -19.99 10.34 -7.99
CA GLU A 214 -20.69 11.29 -7.11
C GLU A 214 -21.05 10.71 -5.73
N GLN A 215 -21.00 9.37 -5.56
CA GLN A 215 -21.31 8.72 -4.28
C GLN A 215 -20.11 8.63 -3.33
N LEU A 216 -18.90 8.97 -3.81
CA LEU A 216 -17.66 8.86 -3.05
C LEU A 216 -17.21 10.20 -2.46
N ASP A 217 -17.91 10.67 -1.43
CA ASP A 217 -17.48 11.86 -0.68
C ASP A 217 -16.28 11.50 0.24
N CYS A 218 -15.05 11.89 -0.13
CA CYS A 218 -13.83 11.32 0.44
C CYS A 218 -13.13 12.22 1.48
N THR A 219 -12.86 11.65 2.67
CA THR A 219 -11.53 11.79 3.32
C THR A 219 -10.62 10.68 2.77
N GLN A 220 -9.65 11.07 1.96
CA GLN A 220 -8.95 10.25 0.98
C GLN A 220 -8.04 9.15 1.57
N VAL A 221 -8.23 7.87 1.18
CA VAL A 221 -7.21 6.81 1.32
C VAL A 221 -6.61 6.54 -0.06
N ARG A 222 -5.32 6.88 -0.25
CA ARG A 222 -4.69 6.86 -1.59
C ARG A 222 -4.21 5.48 -2.04
N TYR A 223 -3.92 4.58 -1.11
CA TYR A 223 -3.39 3.25 -1.38
C TYR A 223 -3.92 2.27 -0.34
N LEU A 224 -4.39 1.12 -0.82
CA LEU A 224 -4.78 0.02 0.05
C LEU A 224 -4.20 -1.27 -0.52
N ALA A 225 -3.34 -1.91 0.28
CA ALA A 225 -2.60 -3.11 -0.11
C ALA A 225 -3.07 -4.27 0.76
N PHE A 226 -3.44 -5.37 0.11
CA PHE A 226 -3.85 -6.59 0.77
C PHE A 226 -2.88 -7.71 0.41
N MET A 227 -2.29 -8.32 1.44
CA MET A 227 -1.44 -9.48 1.28
C MET A 227 -2.19 -10.72 1.75
N TYR A 228 -2.41 -11.67 0.84
CA TYR A 228 -2.96 -12.97 1.17
C TYR A 228 -1.79 -13.94 1.37
N LEU A 229 -1.77 -14.64 2.49
CA LEU A 229 -0.81 -15.70 2.80
C LEU A 229 -1.61 -16.89 3.33
N PHE A 230 -1.31 -18.08 2.80
CA PHE A 230 -1.81 -19.35 3.33
C PHE A 230 -0.81 -19.92 4.33
#